data_AF-A0A7S0ZNI2-F1
#
_entry.id   AF-A0A7S0ZNI2-F1
#
_cell.length_a   1.000
_cell.length_b   1.000
_cell.length_c   1.000
_cell.angle_alpha   90.00
_cell.angle_beta   90.00
_cell.angle_gamma   90.00
#
_symmetry.space_group_name_H-M   'P 1'
#
loop_
_entity.id
_entity.type
_entity.pdbx_description
1 polymer ?
#
loop_
_entity_poly.entity_id
_entity_poly.type
_entity_poly.pdbx_seq_one_letter_code
_entity_poly.pdbx_strand_id
1 'polypeptide(L)'
;GDADAEAFLHGCRDLPGRLRLLLAHFVRSEEVQRLETRFLAPRLALIHDLPALAVARGDENAKVFSDAAQALVLRMLESAQDVRADSPSETEPGPDRWVVALVAASGAQWEQTTVSSILQRLPWKFLSPRDVEMLLRCRGADEVVEQATPHLLDMNILTIVAIQGAASSWQKEGFNNSFAILKDRVDQLTDVAELSVVEAEMRRTLAGQEDADGQGKELLRTVRNRLVKVTLHDEIFKKKDKLPGGSTRYIQQSVEKQRDLSRGQVSPSPLDPSDLQEEISVVKTFAPEPVPDSGVKGVKWHRGIKGWEVRVEMNGKRVLGGYFIPRDGGKNEDEQSRTLQEAVQCRDHLLERHHSRAQRSSLTAG
;
A
#
# COMPACT_ATOMS: atom_id res chain seq x y z
N GLY A 1 -33.57 -27.98 8.97
CA GLY A 1 -32.75 -28.62 10.03
C GLY A 1 -32.12 -29.88 9.50
N ASP A 2 -32.77 -31.03 9.72
CA ASP A 2 -32.27 -32.32 9.18
C ASP A 2 -32.61 -32.56 7.71
N ALA A 3 -33.76 -32.08 7.22
CA ALA A 3 -34.15 -32.24 5.82
C ALA A 3 -33.22 -31.49 4.84
N ASP A 4 -32.80 -30.27 5.20
CA ASP A 4 -31.86 -29.47 4.39
C ASP A 4 -30.45 -30.06 4.42
N ALA A 5 -30.05 -30.62 5.58
CA ALA A 5 -28.79 -31.34 5.75
C ALA A 5 -28.74 -32.62 4.89
N GLU A 6 -29.83 -33.40 4.86
CA GLU A 6 -29.94 -34.59 4.02
C GLU A 6 -29.95 -34.25 2.53
N ALA A 7 -30.66 -33.20 2.11
CA ALA A 7 -30.66 -32.73 0.73
C ALA A 7 -29.27 -32.26 0.28
N PHE A 8 -28.56 -31.52 1.12
CA PHE A 8 -27.17 -31.10 0.87
C PHE A 8 -26.22 -32.30 0.77
N LEU A 9 -26.34 -33.27 1.67
CA LEU A 9 -25.55 -34.50 1.66
C LEU A 9 -25.82 -35.37 0.44
N HIS A 10 -27.07 -35.38 -0.03
CA HIS A 10 -27.47 -36.04 -1.27
C HIS A 10 -26.85 -35.37 -2.50
N GLY A 11 -26.80 -34.04 -2.55
CA GLY A 11 -26.08 -33.30 -3.60
C GLY A 11 -24.56 -33.51 -3.58
N CYS A 12 -24.00 -33.88 -2.42
CA CYS A 12 -22.58 -34.19 -2.25
C CYS A 12 -22.20 -35.64 -2.65
N ARG A 13 -23.14 -36.46 -3.15
CA ARG A 13 -22.93 -37.91 -3.32
C ARG A 13 -21.83 -38.26 -4.32
N ASP A 14 -21.64 -37.41 -5.33
CA ASP A 14 -20.64 -37.57 -6.40
C ASP A 14 -19.28 -36.93 -6.08
N LEU A 15 -19.17 -36.28 -4.91
CA LEU A 15 -17.89 -35.75 -4.44
C LEU A 15 -16.96 -36.89 -3.98
N PRO A 16 -15.63 -36.71 -4.11
CA PRO A 16 -14.66 -37.65 -3.55
C PRO A 16 -14.98 -37.97 -2.09
N GLY A 17 -14.91 -39.25 -1.71
CA GLY A 17 -15.41 -39.73 -0.41
C GLY A 17 -14.87 -38.95 0.80
N ARG A 18 -13.63 -38.46 0.74
CA ARG A 18 -13.03 -37.60 1.78
C ARG A 18 -13.71 -36.24 1.91
N LEU A 19 -14.14 -35.63 0.80
CA LEU A 19 -14.81 -34.33 0.79
C LEU A 19 -16.25 -34.44 1.28
N ARG A 20 -16.95 -35.48 0.85
CA ARG A 20 -18.31 -35.81 1.33
C ARG A 20 -18.33 -36.09 2.82
N LEU A 21 -17.36 -36.86 3.35
CA LEU A 21 -17.24 -37.08 4.79
C LEU A 21 -16.98 -35.79 5.54
N LEU A 22 -16.17 -34.89 4.99
CA LEU A 22 -15.81 -33.61 5.60
C LEU A 22 -17.01 -32.64 5.62
N LEU A 23 -17.76 -32.55 4.53
CA LEU A 23 -19.01 -31.79 4.42
C LEU A 23 -20.11 -32.38 5.30
N ALA A 24 -20.21 -33.71 5.38
CA ALA A 24 -21.14 -34.40 6.27
C ALA A 24 -20.85 -34.16 7.75
N HIS A 25 -19.56 -34.21 8.11
CA HIS A 25 -19.11 -33.90 9.46
C HIS A 25 -19.38 -32.43 9.79
N PHE A 26 -19.25 -31.53 8.82
CA PHE A 26 -19.51 -30.11 9.01
C PHE A 26 -20.98 -29.79 9.26
N VAL A 27 -21.86 -30.44 8.49
CA VAL A 27 -23.32 -30.21 8.54
C VAL A 27 -23.96 -30.81 9.79
N ARG A 28 -23.45 -31.96 10.26
CA ARG A 28 -24.08 -32.76 11.33
C ARG A 28 -23.49 -32.53 12.72
N SER A 29 -22.35 -31.87 12.86
CA SER A 29 -21.61 -31.85 14.12
C SER A 29 -21.71 -30.51 14.84
N GLU A 30 -22.46 -30.46 15.94
CA GLU A 30 -22.35 -29.35 16.92
C GLU A 30 -20.92 -29.22 17.47
N GLU A 31 -20.13 -30.31 17.51
CA GLU A 31 -18.73 -30.29 17.95
C GLU A 31 -17.77 -29.48 17.05
N VAL A 32 -18.21 -29.04 15.86
CA VAL A 32 -17.40 -28.16 14.98
C VAL A 32 -17.19 -26.78 15.61
N GLN A 33 -18.01 -26.39 16.60
CA GLN A 33 -17.75 -25.22 17.45
C GLN A 33 -16.41 -25.31 18.21
N ARG A 34 -15.85 -26.52 18.40
CA ARG A 34 -14.59 -26.76 19.12
C ARG A 34 -13.42 -27.12 18.21
N LEU A 35 -13.65 -27.33 16.92
CA LEU A 35 -12.55 -27.57 15.99
C LEU A 35 -11.80 -26.25 15.82
N GLU A 36 -10.56 -26.20 16.32
CA GLU A 36 -9.68 -25.06 16.16
C GLU A 36 -9.73 -24.56 14.72
N THR A 37 -10.00 -23.27 14.54
CA THR A 37 -10.05 -22.54 13.26
C THR A 37 -8.87 -22.87 12.33
N ARG A 38 -7.73 -23.26 12.90
CA ARG A 38 -6.55 -23.81 12.22
C ARG A 38 -6.82 -24.99 11.29
N PHE A 39 -7.76 -25.87 11.59
CA PHE A 39 -8.09 -27.03 10.73
C PHE A 39 -9.02 -26.69 9.58
N LEU A 40 -9.76 -25.58 9.66
CA LEU A 40 -10.76 -25.17 8.68
C LEU A 40 -10.14 -24.43 7.50
N ALA A 41 -9.07 -23.70 7.76
CA ALA A 41 -8.29 -22.91 6.82
C ALA A 41 -7.98 -23.60 5.46
N PRO A 42 -7.28 -24.75 5.39
CA PRO A 42 -7.00 -25.42 4.12
C PRO A 42 -8.25 -26.03 3.45
N ARG A 43 -9.29 -26.28 4.25
CA ARG A 43 -10.52 -26.96 3.83
C ARG A 43 -11.53 -25.98 3.22
N LEU A 44 -11.50 -24.72 3.65
CA LEU A 44 -12.32 -23.64 3.09
C LEU A 44 -11.94 -23.28 1.65
N ALA A 45 -10.65 -23.35 1.29
CA ALA A 45 -10.22 -23.19 -0.10
C ALA A 45 -10.83 -24.27 -1.02
N LEU A 46 -10.98 -25.49 -0.51
CA LEU A 46 -11.65 -26.57 -1.24
C LEU A 46 -13.16 -26.34 -1.36
N ILE A 47 -13.82 -25.84 -0.31
CA ILE A 47 -15.25 -25.53 -0.33
C ILE A 47 -15.54 -24.33 -1.25
N HIS A 48 -14.63 -23.36 -1.28
CA HIS A 48 -14.68 -22.21 -2.17
C HIS A 48 -14.70 -22.60 -3.66
N ASP A 49 -13.87 -23.55 -4.06
CA ASP A 49 -13.75 -23.90 -5.48
C ASP A 49 -14.91 -24.79 -5.98
N LEU A 50 -15.69 -25.39 -5.07
CA LEU A 50 -16.76 -26.32 -5.42
C LEU A 50 -17.89 -25.69 -6.27
N PRO A 51 -18.44 -24.51 -5.91
CA PRO A 51 -19.42 -23.83 -6.76
C PRO A 51 -18.88 -23.54 -8.17
N ALA A 52 -17.66 -23.02 -8.28
CA ALA A 52 -17.04 -22.72 -9.57
C ALA A 52 -16.80 -23.99 -10.41
N LEU A 53 -16.33 -25.07 -9.79
CA LEU A 53 -16.14 -26.35 -10.44
C LEU A 53 -17.45 -27.00 -10.87
N ALA A 54 -18.52 -26.86 -10.07
CA ALA A 54 -19.86 -27.34 -10.40
C ALA A 54 -20.45 -26.58 -11.60
N VAL A 55 -20.34 -25.23 -11.62
CA VAL A 55 -20.75 -24.41 -12.77
C VAL A 55 -19.97 -24.80 -14.03
N ALA A 56 -18.64 -24.94 -13.93
CA ALA A 56 -17.80 -25.32 -15.07
C ALA A 56 -18.15 -26.71 -15.65
N ARG A 57 -18.77 -27.58 -14.84
CA ARG A 57 -19.23 -28.92 -15.25
C ARG A 57 -20.70 -28.97 -15.68
N GLY A 58 -21.43 -27.85 -15.60
CA GLY A 58 -22.87 -27.80 -15.85
C GLY A 58 -23.68 -28.58 -14.80
N ASP A 59 -23.17 -28.70 -13.58
CA ASP A 59 -23.81 -29.42 -12.49
C ASP A 59 -24.91 -28.56 -11.87
N GLU A 60 -26.13 -29.09 -11.79
CA GLU A 60 -27.30 -28.45 -11.21
C GLU A 60 -27.12 -28.14 -9.70
N ASN A 61 -26.18 -28.82 -9.05
CA ASN A 61 -25.86 -28.64 -7.63
C ASN A 61 -24.99 -27.40 -7.35
N ALA A 62 -24.55 -26.64 -8.37
CA ALA A 62 -23.74 -25.44 -8.17
C ALA A 62 -24.36 -24.45 -7.17
N LYS A 63 -25.68 -24.26 -7.24
CA LYS A 63 -26.43 -23.42 -6.30
C LYS A 63 -26.37 -23.97 -4.87
N VAL A 64 -26.57 -25.27 -4.70
CA VAL A 64 -26.53 -25.95 -3.39
C VAL A 64 -25.14 -25.82 -2.74
N PHE A 65 -24.07 -25.95 -3.53
CA PHE A 65 -22.71 -25.72 -3.02
C PHE A 65 -22.46 -24.25 -2.64
N SER A 66 -22.99 -23.30 -3.41
CA SER A 66 -22.90 -21.87 -3.10
C SER A 66 -23.62 -21.54 -1.80
N ASP A 67 -24.87 -21.98 -1.65
CA ASP A 67 -25.69 -21.73 -0.46
C ASP A 67 -25.05 -22.33 0.81
N ALA A 68 -24.43 -23.50 0.69
CA ALA A 68 -23.72 -24.13 1.80
C ALA A 68 -22.41 -23.42 2.16
N ALA A 69 -21.63 -22.97 1.17
CA ALA A 69 -20.43 -22.17 1.41
C ALA A 69 -20.78 -20.84 2.09
N GLN A 70 -21.89 -20.21 1.68
CA GLN A 70 -22.43 -19.01 2.31
C GLN A 70 -22.85 -19.28 3.77
N ALA A 71 -23.65 -20.32 4.03
CA ALA A 71 -24.10 -20.66 5.38
C ALA A 71 -22.92 -20.96 6.31
N LEU A 72 -21.88 -21.61 5.78
CA LEU A 72 -20.62 -21.88 6.47
C LEU A 72 -19.92 -20.58 6.89
N VAL A 73 -19.76 -19.63 5.96
CA VAL A 73 -19.13 -18.34 6.26
C VAL A 73 -19.90 -17.55 7.30
N LEU A 74 -21.22 -17.49 7.18
CA LEU A 74 -22.06 -16.79 8.15
C LEU A 74 -21.91 -17.37 9.56
N ARG A 75 -21.89 -18.71 9.68
CA ARG A 75 -21.63 -19.38 10.98
C ARG A 75 -20.23 -19.12 11.52
N MET A 76 -19.22 -19.10 10.64
CA MET A 76 -17.85 -18.76 11.07
C MET A 76 -17.75 -17.34 11.59
N LEU A 77 -18.44 -16.38 10.97
CA LEU A 77 -18.52 -15.00 11.43
C LEU A 77 -19.22 -14.89 12.78
N GLU A 78 -20.34 -15.58 12.96
CA GLU A 78 -21.08 -15.61 14.23
C GLU A 78 -20.18 -16.17 15.36
N SER A 79 -19.53 -17.30 15.14
CA SER A 79 -18.61 -17.88 16.12
C SER A 79 -17.39 -17.00 16.41
N ALA A 80 -16.87 -16.28 15.41
CA ALA A 80 -15.75 -15.35 15.58
C ALA A 80 -16.12 -14.13 16.45
N GLN A 81 -17.38 -13.70 16.40
CA GLN A 81 -17.89 -12.60 17.21
C GLN A 81 -18.00 -13.02 18.69
N ASP A 82 -18.45 -14.23 18.96
CA ASP A 82 -18.58 -14.76 20.33
C ASP A 82 -17.22 -14.92 21.02
N VAL A 83 -16.23 -15.50 20.34
CA VAL A 83 -14.88 -15.72 20.92
C VAL A 83 -14.18 -14.40 21.28
N ARG A 84 -14.48 -13.32 20.56
CA ARG A 84 -13.88 -12.00 20.82
C ARG A 84 -14.42 -11.28 22.04
N ALA A 85 -15.60 -11.63 22.51
CA ALA A 85 -16.13 -11.07 23.76
C ALA A 85 -15.28 -11.50 24.96
N ASP A 86 -14.63 -12.67 24.88
CA ASP A 86 -14.00 -13.30 26.04
C ASP A 86 -12.47 -13.14 26.13
N SER A 87 -11.73 -12.95 25.01
CA SER A 87 -10.31 -12.52 25.09
C SER A 87 -9.71 -12.03 23.75
N PRO A 88 -9.08 -10.84 23.69
CA PRO A 88 -8.35 -10.37 22.51
C PRO A 88 -6.89 -10.81 22.58
N SER A 89 -6.56 -12.06 22.22
CA SER A 89 -5.16 -12.46 22.05
C SER A 89 -4.68 -12.19 20.62
N GLU A 90 -3.52 -11.52 20.48
CA GLU A 90 -3.03 -10.92 19.21
C GLU A 90 -2.29 -11.88 18.27
N THR A 91 -2.10 -13.15 18.62
CA THR A 91 -1.02 -13.95 18.02
C THR A 91 -1.42 -14.92 16.90
N GLU A 92 -2.71 -15.08 16.61
CA GLU A 92 -3.14 -15.95 15.50
C GLU A 92 -3.96 -15.21 14.44
N PRO A 93 -3.80 -15.55 13.14
CA PRO A 93 -4.67 -15.04 12.10
C PRO A 93 -6.09 -15.50 12.40
N GLY A 94 -6.89 -14.58 12.92
CA GLY A 94 -8.26 -14.86 13.32
C GLY A 94 -9.12 -15.37 12.15
N PRO A 95 -10.24 -16.03 12.45
CA PRO A 95 -11.22 -16.53 11.47
C PRO A 95 -11.59 -15.52 10.38
N ASP A 96 -11.51 -14.22 10.66
CA ASP A 96 -11.84 -13.13 9.73
C ASP A 96 -10.99 -13.11 8.46
N ARG A 97 -9.70 -13.49 8.52
CA ARG A 97 -8.85 -13.54 7.33
C ARG A 97 -9.33 -14.58 6.33
N TRP A 98 -9.92 -15.65 6.83
CA TRP A 98 -10.51 -16.71 6.01
C TRP A 98 -11.80 -16.25 5.36
N VAL A 99 -12.63 -15.52 6.11
CA VAL A 99 -13.86 -14.95 5.57
C VAL A 99 -13.53 -13.94 4.46
N VAL A 100 -12.55 -13.07 4.67
CA VAL A 100 -12.11 -12.11 3.64
C VAL A 100 -11.60 -12.83 2.39
N ALA A 101 -10.77 -13.86 2.55
CA ALA A 101 -10.30 -14.65 1.41
C ALA A 101 -11.44 -15.36 0.68
N LEU A 102 -12.43 -15.87 1.40
CA LEU A 102 -13.53 -16.61 0.80
C LEU A 102 -14.55 -15.70 0.13
N VAL A 103 -14.89 -14.56 0.74
CA VAL A 103 -15.67 -13.49 0.09
C VAL A 103 -14.94 -13.04 -1.17
N ALA A 104 -13.62 -12.89 -1.08
CA ALA A 104 -12.86 -12.37 -2.21
C ALA A 104 -12.76 -13.29 -3.40
N ALA A 105 -12.71 -14.58 -3.14
CA ALA A 105 -12.71 -15.57 -4.19
C ALA A 105 -14.13 -15.85 -4.72
N SER A 106 -15.19 -15.70 -3.89
CA SER A 106 -16.58 -16.04 -4.24
C SER A 106 -17.39 -14.92 -4.91
N GLY A 107 -16.89 -13.68 -4.90
CA GLY A 107 -17.67 -12.49 -5.28
C GLY A 107 -18.28 -12.52 -6.70
N ALA A 108 -17.77 -13.37 -7.61
CA ALA A 108 -18.36 -13.52 -8.93
C ALA A 108 -19.71 -14.26 -8.95
N GLN A 109 -19.98 -15.11 -7.95
CA GLN A 109 -21.08 -16.08 -7.96
C GLN A 109 -22.16 -15.81 -6.91
N TRP A 110 -21.89 -15.00 -5.89
CA TRP A 110 -22.85 -14.71 -4.84
C TRP A 110 -23.78 -13.56 -5.20
N GLU A 111 -25.04 -13.65 -4.73
CA GLU A 111 -25.99 -12.54 -4.83
C GLU A 111 -25.48 -11.33 -4.02
N GLN A 112 -25.71 -10.12 -4.55
CA GLN A 112 -25.24 -8.86 -3.93
C GLN A 112 -25.74 -8.68 -2.50
N THR A 113 -26.97 -9.14 -2.22
CA THR A 113 -27.59 -9.17 -0.88
C THR A 113 -26.78 -9.99 0.12
N THR A 114 -26.20 -11.10 -0.32
CA THR A 114 -25.37 -11.99 0.49
C THR A 114 -24.03 -11.34 0.81
N VAL A 115 -23.36 -10.78 -0.21
CA VAL A 115 -22.09 -10.07 -0.03
C VAL A 115 -22.25 -8.92 0.95
N SER A 116 -23.29 -8.10 0.79
CA SER A 116 -23.59 -6.99 1.70
C SER A 116 -23.82 -7.47 3.15
N SER A 117 -24.61 -8.53 3.35
CA SER A 117 -24.85 -9.11 4.68
C SER A 117 -23.57 -9.60 5.37
N ILE A 118 -22.62 -10.14 4.59
CA ILE A 118 -21.33 -10.59 5.09
C ILE A 118 -20.44 -9.39 5.43
N LEU A 119 -20.34 -8.41 4.54
CA LEU A 119 -19.54 -7.20 4.74
C LEU A 119 -19.98 -6.41 5.98
N GLN A 120 -21.29 -6.34 6.26
CA GLN A 120 -21.85 -5.71 7.47
C GLN A 120 -21.40 -6.38 8.77
N ARG A 121 -21.07 -7.67 8.72
CA ARG A 121 -20.64 -8.45 9.89
C ARG A 121 -19.12 -8.51 10.02
N LEU A 122 -18.38 -7.97 9.04
CA LEU A 122 -16.93 -7.98 9.10
C LEU A 122 -16.43 -7.10 10.25
N PRO A 123 -15.39 -7.54 10.96
CA PRO A 123 -14.81 -6.78 12.05
C PRO A 123 -13.76 -5.80 11.50
N TRP A 124 -14.25 -4.78 10.81
CA TRP A 124 -13.51 -3.77 10.06
C TRP A 124 -12.27 -3.20 10.76
N LYS A 125 -12.35 -2.92 12.07
CA LYS A 125 -11.23 -2.41 12.88
C LYS A 125 -9.99 -3.31 12.91
N PHE A 126 -10.15 -4.61 12.67
CA PHE A 126 -9.07 -5.59 12.73
C PHE A 126 -8.58 -6.03 11.34
N LEU A 127 -9.18 -5.51 10.27
CA LEU A 127 -8.76 -5.86 8.92
C LEU A 127 -7.44 -5.17 8.58
N SER A 128 -6.49 -5.95 8.09
CA SER A 128 -5.23 -5.41 7.60
C SER A 128 -5.43 -4.76 6.22
N PRO A 129 -4.50 -3.89 5.77
CA PRO A 129 -4.58 -3.28 4.45
C PRO A 129 -4.70 -4.31 3.33
N ARG A 130 -3.97 -5.43 3.45
CA ARG A 130 -4.03 -6.55 2.50
C ARG A 130 -5.39 -7.23 2.46
N ASP A 131 -6.05 -7.37 3.61
CA ASP A 131 -7.38 -7.98 3.69
C ASP A 131 -8.38 -7.10 2.93
N VAL A 132 -8.32 -5.78 3.14
CA VAL A 132 -9.18 -4.84 2.42
C VAL A 132 -8.83 -4.76 0.93
N GLU A 133 -7.56 -4.76 0.54
CA GLU A 133 -7.16 -4.86 -0.87
C GLU A 133 -7.73 -6.11 -1.55
N MET A 134 -7.79 -7.25 -0.84
CA MET A 134 -8.43 -8.45 -1.36
C MET A 134 -9.93 -8.25 -1.54
N LEU A 135 -10.63 -7.68 -0.56
CA LEU A 135 -12.05 -7.35 -0.68
C LEU A 135 -12.32 -6.37 -1.84
N LEU A 136 -11.43 -5.40 -2.08
CA LEU A 136 -11.59 -4.44 -3.18
C LEU A 136 -11.35 -5.04 -4.56
N ARG A 137 -10.75 -6.23 -4.67
CA ARG A 137 -10.60 -6.96 -5.95
C ARG A 137 -11.84 -7.78 -6.31
N CYS A 138 -12.83 -7.81 -5.44
CA CYS A 138 -14.04 -8.61 -5.62
C CYS A 138 -15.03 -7.88 -6.52
N ARG A 139 -16.01 -8.61 -7.04
CA ARG A 139 -17.23 -7.97 -7.56
C ARG A 139 -18.00 -7.34 -6.39
N GLY A 140 -18.53 -6.13 -6.57
CA GLY A 140 -19.16 -5.36 -5.47
C GLY A 140 -18.14 -4.63 -4.59
N ALA A 141 -16.98 -4.27 -5.15
CA ALA A 141 -15.96 -3.52 -4.42
C ALA A 141 -16.48 -2.15 -3.95
N ASP A 142 -17.51 -1.62 -4.61
CA ASP A 142 -18.19 -0.40 -4.23
C ASP A 142 -19.08 -0.57 -2.98
N GLU A 143 -19.64 -1.77 -2.72
CA GLU A 143 -20.21 -2.13 -1.42
C GLU A 143 -19.15 -2.26 -0.34
N VAL A 144 -17.96 -2.80 -0.66
CA VAL A 144 -16.85 -2.90 0.32
C VAL A 144 -16.51 -1.51 0.84
N VAL A 145 -16.38 -0.54 -0.08
CA VAL A 145 -16.12 0.86 0.24
C VAL A 145 -17.26 1.47 1.06
N GLU A 146 -18.52 1.24 0.67
CA GLU A 146 -19.69 1.73 1.41
C GLU A 146 -19.75 1.18 2.84
N GLN A 147 -19.59 -0.13 3.01
CA GLN A 147 -19.64 -0.80 4.32
C GLN A 147 -18.42 -0.48 5.19
N ALA A 148 -17.26 -0.17 4.60
CA ALA A 148 -16.07 0.23 5.35
C ALA A 148 -16.14 1.67 5.89
N THR A 149 -16.90 2.55 5.23
CA THR A 149 -16.93 4.01 5.51
C THR A 149 -17.24 4.35 6.98
N PRO A 150 -18.27 3.75 7.62
CA PRO A 150 -18.61 4.08 9.00
C PRO A 150 -17.51 3.69 10.01
N HIS A 151 -16.58 2.83 9.61
CA HIS A 151 -15.56 2.25 10.48
C HIS A 151 -14.16 2.85 10.28
N LEU A 152 -14.00 3.82 9.36
CA LEU A 152 -12.67 4.36 9.00
C LEU A 152 -11.88 4.91 10.18
N LEU A 153 -12.55 5.52 11.17
CA LEU A 153 -11.88 6.09 12.36
C LEU A 153 -11.18 5.03 13.21
N ASP A 154 -11.70 3.80 13.21
CA ASP A 154 -11.18 2.69 14.00
C ASP A 154 -10.15 1.84 13.24
N MET A 155 -9.90 2.16 11.96
CA MET A 155 -8.99 1.41 11.11
C MET A 155 -7.54 1.87 11.19
N ASN A 156 -6.65 0.97 10.77
CA ASN A 156 -5.27 1.33 10.45
C ASN A 156 -5.25 2.34 9.29
N ILE A 157 -4.36 3.34 9.38
CA ILE A 157 -4.27 4.41 8.39
C ILE A 157 -3.99 3.91 6.96
N LEU A 158 -3.23 2.82 6.80
CA LEU A 158 -2.95 2.22 5.50
C LEU A 158 -4.20 1.56 4.90
N THR A 159 -5.07 1.01 5.76
CA THR A 159 -6.37 0.46 5.34
C THR A 159 -7.26 1.58 4.81
N ILE A 160 -7.29 2.74 5.48
CA ILE A 160 -8.01 3.93 5.02
C ILE A 160 -7.49 4.40 3.65
N VAL A 161 -6.16 4.42 3.45
CA VAL A 161 -5.54 4.78 2.15
C VAL A 161 -5.98 3.83 1.03
N ALA A 162 -6.03 2.52 1.30
CA ALA A 162 -6.46 1.52 0.32
C ALA A 162 -7.93 1.71 -0.09
N ILE A 163 -8.82 1.92 0.89
CA ILE A 163 -10.25 2.22 0.66
C ILE A 163 -10.40 3.50 -0.16
N GLN A 164 -9.64 4.55 0.19
CA GLN A 164 -9.71 5.84 -0.49
C GLN A 164 -9.34 5.74 -1.96
N GLY A 165 -8.24 5.07 -2.29
CA GLY A 165 -7.82 4.97 -3.68
C GLY A 165 -8.79 4.16 -4.54
N ALA A 166 -9.43 3.14 -3.97
CA ALA A 166 -10.51 2.42 -4.64
C ALA A 166 -11.77 3.28 -4.82
N ALA A 167 -12.21 3.99 -3.77
CA ALA A 167 -13.36 4.90 -3.85
C ALA A 167 -13.18 5.99 -4.93
N SER A 168 -11.98 6.58 -5.00
CA SER A 168 -11.65 7.60 -6.01
C SER A 168 -11.69 7.05 -7.45
N SER A 169 -11.47 5.73 -7.65
CA SER A 169 -11.58 5.13 -8.98
C SER A 169 -13.03 4.99 -9.47
N TRP A 170 -14.02 5.07 -8.58
CA TRP A 170 -15.44 4.89 -8.91
C TRP A 170 -16.27 6.16 -8.85
N GLN A 171 -15.67 7.31 -8.54
CA GLN A 171 -16.36 8.61 -8.49
C GLN A 171 -17.64 8.60 -7.62
N LYS A 172 -17.68 7.81 -6.54
CA LYS A 172 -18.84 7.78 -5.63
C LYS A 172 -18.91 9.09 -4.82
N GLU A 173 -19.96 9.87 -5.05
CA GLU A 173 -20.29 11.05 -4.24
C GLU A 173 -20.56 10.64 -2.78
N GLY A 174 -19.98 11.38 -1.82
CA GLY A 174 -20.10 11.09 -0.38
C GLY A 174 -18.80 10.64 0.31
N PHE A 175 -17.79 10.26 -0.46
CA PHE A 175 -16.45 9.92 0.05
C PHE A 175 -15.57 11.12 0.42
N ASN A 176 -16.13 12.33 0.47
CA ASN A 176 -15.38 13.51 0.90
C ASN A 176 -15.00 13.45 2.39
N ASN A 177 -15.78 12.75 3.22
CA ASN A 177 -15.53 12.65 4.66
C ASN A 177 -14.30 11.80 4.99
N SER A 178 -13.98 10.78 4.18
CA SER A 178 -12.81 9.93 4.40
C SER A 178 -11.49 10.67 4.16
N PHE A 179 -11.46 11.65 3.24
CA PHE A 179 -10.30 12.54 3.08
C PHE A 179 -10.04 13.38 4.33
N ALA A 180 -11.10 13.92 4.95
CA ALA A 180 -10.96 14.69 6.18
C ALA A 180 -10.45 13.81 7.34
N ILE A 181 -10.98 12.58 7.46
CA ILE A 181 -10.51 11.59 8.44
C ILE A 181 -9.04 11.25 8.23
N LEU A 182 -8.64 10.93 6.99
CA LEU A 182 -7.27 10.57 6.67
C LEU A 182 -6.31 11.74 6.91
N LYS A 183 -6.73 12.96 6.59
CA LYS A 183 -5.95 14.18 6.87
C LYS A 183 -5.72 14.37 8.37
N ASP A 184 -6.77 14.30 9.19
CA ASP A 184 -6.67 14.42 10.65
C ASP A 184 -5.75 13.35 11.25
N ARG A 185 -5.86 12.10 10.77
CA ARG A 185 -4.98 10.99 11.19
C ARG A 185 -3.52 11.24 10.81
N VAL A 186 -3.26 11.71 9.59
CA VAL A 186 -1.89 12.09 9.15
C VAL A 186 -1.32 13.20 10.02
N ASP A 187 -2.12 14.20 10.38
CA ASP A 187 -1.69 15.32 11.22
C ASP A 187 -1.32 14.89 12.65
N GLN A 188 -1.91 13.79 13.14
CA GLN A 188 -1.58 13.18 14.43
C GLN A 188 -0.30 12.34 14.38
N LEU A 189 0.17 11.90 13.21
CA LEU A 189 1.38 11.09 13.10
C LEU A 189 2.63 11.91 13.44
N THR A 190 3.50 11.32 14.26
CA THR A 190 4.79 11.88 14.70
C THR A 190 5.98 11.00 14.35
N ASP A 191 5.75 9.78 13.87
CA ASP A 191 6.81 8.88 13.45
C ASP A 191 7.15 9.05 11.95
N VAL A 192 8.44 9.21 11.65
CA VAL A 192 8.93 9.43 10.28
C VAL A 192 8.76 8.16 9.45
N ALA A 193 8.95 6.98 10.03
CA ALA A 193 8.84 5.72 9.30
C ALA A 193 7.39 5.46 8.90
N GLU A 194 6.44 5.63 9.83
CA GLU A 194 5.01 5.49 9.57
C GLU A 194 4.54 6.48 8.49
N LEU A 195 4.87 7.77 8.60
CA LEU A 195 4.57 8.77 7.58
C LEU A 195 5.17 8.42 6.20
N SER A 196 6.37 7.83 6.17
CA SER A 196 7.01 7.40 4.92
C SER A 196 6.28 6.22 4.28
N VAL A 197 5.79 5.27 5.09
CA VAL A 197 4.98 4.14 4.60
C VAL A 197 3.65 4.66 4.05
N VAL A 198 2.98 5.57 4.75
CA VAL A 198 1.73 6.21 4.29
C VAL A 198 1.95 6.95 2.97
N GLU A 199 3.02 7.74 2.85
CA GLU A 199 3.34 8.46 1.60
C GLU A 199 3.59 7.50 0.43
N ALA A 200 4.33 6.42 0.68
CA ALA A 200 4.63 5.41 -0.34
C ALA A 200 3.36 4.66 -0.78
N GLU A 201 2.48 4.34 0.16
CA GLU A 201 1.20 3.69 -0.12
C GLU A 201 0.31 4.62 -0.94
N MET A 202 0.13 5.87 -0.49
CA MET A 202 -0.66 6.86 -1.23
C MET A 202 -0.13 7.07 -2.65
N ARG A 203 1.19 7.13 -2.85
CA ARG A 203 1.76 7.21 -4.20
C ARG A 203 1.42 6.00 -5.05
N ARG A 204 1.37 4.80 -4.47
CA ARG A 204 1.03 3.58 -5.21
C ARG A 204 -0.46 3.59 -5.58
N THR A 205 -1.33 3.91 -4.63
CA THR A 205 -2.78 3.82 -4.82
C THR A 205 -3.33 4.97 -5.67
N LEU A 206 -2.71 6.15 -5.61
CA LEU A 206 -3.11 7.32 -6.39
C LEU A 206 -2.32 7.50 -7.70
N ALA A 207 -1.35 6.63 -8.00
CA ALA A 207 -0.63 6.68 -9.28
C ALA A 207 -1.60 6.44 -10.43
N GLY A 208 -1.64 7.37 -11.39
CA GLY A 208 -2.50 7.29 -12.57
C GLY A 208 -3.84 8.02 -12.44
N GLN A 209 -4.19 8.56 -11.28
CA GLN A 209 -5.36 9.44 -11.11
C GLN A 209 -4.99 10.91 -11.37
N GLU A 210 -4.42 11.21 -12.55
CA GLU A 210 -3.91 12.55 -12.86
C GLU A 210 -5.02 13.61 -12.99
N ASP A 211 -6.26 13.19 -13.27
CA ASP A 211 -7.34 14.12 -13.67
C ASP A 211 -8.57 14.15 -12.75
N ALA A 212 -8.74 13.22 -11.81
CA ALA A 212 -10.08 12.95 -11.25
C ALA A 212 -10.51 13.85 -10.07
N ASP A 213 -9.64 14.21 -9.13
CA ASP A 213 -10.01 15.09 -8.02
C ASP A 213 -8.75 15.65 -7.37
N GLY A 214 -8.58 16.98 -7.37
CA GLY A 214 -7.41 17.64 -6.76
C GLY A 214 -7.16 17.26 -5.29
N GLN A 215 -8.15 16.68 -4.62
CA GLN A 215 -8.11 16.20 -3.24
C GLN A 215 -7.01 15.14 -2.99
N GLY A 216 -6.82 14.17 -3.88
CA GLY A 216 -5.78 13.14 -3.73
C GLY A 216 -4.37 13.74 -3.76
N LYS A 217 -4.13 14.66 -4.70
CA LYS A 217 -2.86 15.41 -4.80
C LYS A 217 -2.64 16.31 -3.59
N GLU A 218 -3.69 16.96 -3.09
CA GLU A 218 -3.62 17.82 -1.91
C GLU A 218 -3.34 17.02 -0.63
N LEU A 219 -3.95 15.86 -0.46
CA LEU A 219 -3.67 14.99 0.68
C LEU A 219 -2.23 14.47 0.61
N LEU A 220 -1.75 14.02 -0.55
CA LEU A 220 -0.35 13.60 -0.72
C LEU A 220 0.64 14.75 -0.41
N ARG A 221 0.30 15.98 -0.82
CA ARG A 221 1.05 17.19 -0.45
C ARG A 221 1.04 17.40 1.07
N THR A 222 -0.11 17.21 1.72
CA THR A 222 -0.23 17.30 3.18
C THR A 222 0.66 16.28 3.89
N VAL A 223 0.64 15.01 3.47
CA VAL A 223 1.51 13.96 4.02
C VAL A 223 2.98 14.30 3.86
N ARG A 224 3.40 14.78 2.67
CA ARG A 224 4.79 15.19 2.42
C ARG A 224 5.21 16.37 3.29
N ASN A 225 4.35 17.38 3.42
CA ASN A 225 4.61 18.53 4.28
C ASN A 225 4.73 18.12 5.75
N ARG A 226 3.87 17.20 6.21
CA ARG A 226 3.92 16.65 7.56
C ARG A 226 5.21 15.85 7.78
N LEU A 227 5.54 14.94 6.85
CA LEU A 227 6.78 14.16 6.86
C LEU A 227 8.00 15.08 6.97
N VAL A 228 8.10 16.12 6.14
CA VAL A 228 9.17 17.13 6.23
C VAL A 228 9.20 17.79 7.60
N LYS A 229 8.07 18.27 8.11
CA LYS A 229 8.00 18.92 9.43
C LYS A 229 8.49 17.99 10.52
N VAL A 230 7.97 16.77 10.60
CA VAL A 230 8.35 15.79 11.62
C VAL A 230 9.84 15.44 11.49
N THR A 231 10.32 15.20 10.28
CA THR A 231 11.74 14.92 9.98
C THR A 231 12.66 16.03 10.50
N LEU A 232 12.27 17.31 10.36
CA LEU A 232 13.06 18.44 10.89
C LEU A 232 13.06 18.53 12.43
N HIS A 233 12.05 17.97 13.10
CA HIS A 233 11.93 17.98 14.55
C HIS A 233 12.54 16.74 15.21
N ASP A 234 12.69 15.64 14.46
CA ASP A 234 13.26 14.38 14.94
C ASP A 234 14.72 14.58 15.38
N GLU A 235 15.02 14.22 16.63
CA GLU A 235 16.35 14.36 17.22
C GLU A 235 17.41 13.49 16.55
N ILE A 236 17.01 12.44 15.83
CA ILE A 236 17.92 11.63 15.02
C ILE A 236 18.64 12.51 13.98
N PHE A 237 18.00 13.59 13.50
CA PHE A 237 18.62 14.59 12.63
C PHE A 237 19.51 15.59 13.37
N LYS A 238 19.29 15.80 14.67
CA LYS A 238 20.15 16.67 15.49
C LYS A 238 21.44 15.98 15.90
N LYS A 239 21.47 14.64 15.94
CA LYS A 239 22.69 13.86 16.18
C LYS A 239 23.54 13.80 14.91
N LYS A 240 24.46 14.75 14.78
CA LYS A 240 25.48 14.89 13.71
C LYS A 240 26.28 13.62 13.37
N ASP A 241 26.24 12.59 14.22
CA ASP A 241 27.16 11.46 14.13
C ASP A 241 26.70 10.31 13.22
N LYS A 242 25.46 10.34 12.71
CA LYS A 242 25.01 9.42 11.66
C LYS A 242 24.81 10.19 10.37
N LEU A 243 25.74 10.02 9.43
CA LEU A 243 25.60 10.50 8.05
C LEU A 243 24.20 10.08 7.52
N PRO A 244 23.33 11.03 7.17
CA PRO A 244 21.99 10.71 6.69
C PRO A 244 22.06 9.88 5.42
N GLY A 245 21.20 8.85 5.31
CA GLY A 245 21.06 8.07 4.08
C GLY A 245 20.68 8.95 2.89
N GLY A 246 20.90 8.46 1.66
CA GLY A 246 20.72 9.26 0.44
C GLY A 246 19.32 9.89 0.27
N SER A 247 18.26 9.22 0.72
CA SER A 247 16.89 9.77 0.74
C SER A 247 16.74 10.93 1.71
N THR A 248 17.39 10.83 2.87
CA THR A 248 17.38 11.83 3.92
C THR A 248 18.10 13.11 3.49
N ARG A 249 19.27 12.99 2.84
CA ARG A 249 20.00 14.14 2.28
C ARG A 249 19.21 14.83 1.17
N TYR A 250 18.51 14.06 0.32
CA TYR A 250 17.62 14.59 -0.72
C TYR A 250 16.46 15.41 -0.12
N ILE A 251 15.80 14.90 0.93
CA ILE A 251 14.74 15.63 1.63
C ILE A 251 15.28 16.93 2.22
N GLN A 252 16.44 16.88 2.90
CA GLN A 252 17.06 18.06 3.48
C GLN A 252 17.39 19.14 2.42
N GLN A 253 18.03 18.75 1.32
CA GLN A 253 18.38 19.67 0.23
C GLN A 253 17.14 20.23 -0.49
N SER A 254 16.10 19.42 -0.65
CA SER A 254 14.84 19.87 -1.27
C SER A 254 14.13 20.92 -0.42
N VAL A 255 14.12 20.73 0.91
CA VAL A 255 13.52 21.66 1.87
C VAL A 255 14.33 22.97 1.96
N GLU A 256 15.65 22.88 1.95
CA GLU A 256 16.54 24.05 1.96
C GLU A 256 16.38 24.87 0.69
N LYS A 257 16.33 24.23 -0.47
CA LYS A 257 16.04 24.87 -1.76
C LYS A 257 14.68 25.55 -1.79
N GLN A 258 13.64 24.94 -1.20
CA GLN A 258 12.33 25.60 -1.06
C GLN A 258 12.40 26.85 -0.19
N ARG A 259 13.13 26.81 0.93
CA ARG A 259 13.30 27.96 1.83
C ARG A 259 14.06 29.11 1.14
N ASP A 260 15.08 28.79 0.36
CA ASP A 260 15.85 29.80 -0.38
C ASP A 260 15.02 30.45 -1.49
N LEU A 261 14.18 29.68 -2.18
CA LEU A 261 13.20 30.22 -3.14
C LEU A 261 12.18 31.14 -2.47
N SER A 262 11.67 30.76 -1.29
CA SER A 262 10.74 31.60 -0.51
C SER A 262 11.40 32.87 0.06
N ARG A 263 12.72 32.87 0.26
CA ARG A 263 13.48 34.06 0.69
C ARG A 263 13.84 35.00 -0.46
N GLY A 264 13.89 34.49 -1.70
CA GLY A 264 14.20 35.28 -2.90
C GLY A 264 13.03 36.06 -3.50
N GLN A 265 11.78 35.75 -3.13
CA GLN A 265 10.59 36.50 -3.58
C GLN A 265 10.23 37.63 -2.62
N VAL A 266 11.04 38.68 -2.60
CA VAL A 266 10.61 40.03 -2.20
C VAL A 266 11.10 40.98 -3.29
N SER A 267 10.35 41.07 -4.38
CA SER A 267 10.47 42.17 -5.34
C SER A 267 9.16 42.94 -5.35
N PRO A 268 9.14 44.23 -4.95
CA PRO A 268 7.94 45.04 -5.00
C PRO A 268 7.88 45.69 -6.39
N SER A 269 7.27 45.01 -7.35
CA SER A 269 6.75 45.68 -8.54
C SER A 269 5.27 45.34 -8.68
N PRO A 270 4.39 46.36 -8.78
CA PRO A 270 2.97 46.12 -9.01
C PRO A 270 2.79 45.57 -10.43
N LEU A 271 2.21 44.38 -10.54
CA LEU A 271 1.85 43.78 -11.82
C LEU A 271 0.60 44.47 -12.38
N ASP A 272 0.76 45.02 -13.58
CA ASP A 272 -0.31 45.48 -14.45
C ASP A 272 -1.14 44.25 -14.92
N PRO A 273 -2.47 44.25 -14.77
CA PRO A 273 -3.31 43.10 -15.12
C PRO A 273 -3.43 42.82 -16.64
N SER A 274 -2.69 43.53 -17.50
CA SER A 274 -2.79 43.42 -18.96
C SER A 274 -1.82 42.39 -19.59
N ASP A 275 -0.84 41.86 -18.85
CA ASP A 275 0.19 40.93 -19.39
C ASP A 275 -0.16 39.43 -19.25
N LEU A 276 -1.36 39.08 -18.79
CA LEU A 276 -1.73 37.67 -18.51
C LEU A 276 -2.43 36.94 -19.66
N GLN A 277 -2.44 37.48 -20.89
CA GLN A 277 -3.22 36.91 -21.99
C GLN A 277 -2.46 36.37 -23.20
N GLU A 278 -1.12 36.36 -23.20
CA GLU A 278 -0.33 35.80 -24.32
C GLU A 278 0.84 34.90 -23.88
N GLU A 279 0.60 33.84 -23.08
CA GLU A 279 1.56 32.74 -22.96
C GLU A 279 0.88 31.36 -22.84
N ILE A 280 0.06 31.00 -23.83
CA ILE A 280 -0.32 29.60 -24.09
C ILE A 280 -0.17 29.32 -25.59
N SER A 281 1.07 29.23 -26.07
CA SER A 281 1.44 28.46 -27.28
C SER A 281 2.91 28.62 -27.60
N VAL A 282 3.80 27.93 -26.87
CA VAL A 282 5.06 27.46 -27.45
C VAL A 282 5.47 26.17 -26.73
N VAL A 283 5.08 25.00 -27.28
CA VAL A 283 5.83 23.76 -27.04
C VAL A 283 7.16 23.94 -27.79
N LYS A 284 8.09 24.66 -27.16
CA LYS A 284 9.47 24.74 -27.60
C LYS A 284 10.04 23.36 -27.33
N THR A 285 10.22 22.57 -28.39
CA THR A 285 11.15 21.44 -28.40
C THR A 285 12.53 21.97 -28.04
N PHE A 286 12.84 22.02 -26.76
CA PHE A 286 14.17 22.33 -26.26
C PHE A 286 15.08 21.19 -26.70
N ALA A 287 16.06 21.51 -27.53
CA ALA A 287 17.20 20.64 -27.77
C ALA A 287 17.76 20.20 -26.40
N PRO A 288 18.04 18.91 -26.19
CA PRO A 288 18.51 18.44 -24.89
C PRO A 288 19.81 19.17 -24.55
N GLU A 289 19.80 19.94 -23.46
CA GLU A 289 21.02 20.56 -22.93
C GLU A 289 22.12 19.50 -22.78
N PRO A 290 23.37 19.81 -23.15
CA PRO A 290 24.48 18.90 -22.99
C PRO A 290 24.59 18.51 -21.52
N VAL A 291 24.60 17.20 -21.27
CA VAL A 291 24.68 16.64 -19.92
C VAL A 291 26.15 16.58 -19.52
N PRO A 292 26.52 17.13 -18.34
CA PRO A 292 27.87 16.97 -17.82
C PRO A 292 28.25 15.50 -17.72
N ASP A 293 29.40 15.14 -18.28
CA ASP A 293 29.98 13.81 -18.11
C ASP A 293 30.88 13.79 -16.87
N SER A 294 30.74 12.76 -16.04
CA SER A 294 31.59 12.58 -14.86
C SER A 294 32.94 11.98 -15.22
N GLY A 295 33.02 11.21 -16.31
CA GLY A 295 34.16 10.34 -16.61
C GLY A 295 34.38 9.19 -15.60
N VAL A 296 33.54 9.07 -14.57
CA VAL A 296 33.70 8.09 -13.47
C VAL A 296 32.57 7.06 -13.49
N LYS A 297 32.92 5.79 -13.68
CA LYS A 297 31.94 4.69 -13.65
C LYS A 297 31.19 4.67 -12.32
N GLY A 298 29.87 4.77 -12.43
CA GLY A 298 28.95 4.78 -11.29
C GLY A 298 28.58 6.16 -10.76
N VAL A 299 29.08 7.23 -11.38
CA VAL A 299 28.65 8.61 -11.10
C VAL A 299 28.10 9.19 -12.39
N LYS A 300 26.87 9.72 -12.40
CA LYS A 300 26.26 10.28 -13.61
C LYS A 300 25.39 11.49 -13.28
N TRP A 301 25.27 12.44 -14.21
CA TRP A 301 24.36 13.56 -14.01
C TRP A 301 22.89 13.14 -14.19
N HIS A 302 22.03 13.51 -13.24
CA HIS A 302 20.60 13.23 -13.28
C HIS A 302 19.81 14.48 -13.70
N ARG A 303 19.34 14.51 -14.96
CA ARG A 303 18.68 15.70 -15.57
C ARG A 303 17.54 16.29 -14.73
N GLY A 304 16.63 15.44 -14.22
CA GLY A 304 15.48 15.91 -13.45
C GLY A 304 15.84 16.51 -12.09
N ILE A 305 16.99 16.11 -11.52
CA ILE A 305 17.42 16.56 -10.19
C ILE A 305 18.48 17.67 -10.32
N LYS A 306 19.11 17.80 -11.50
CA LYS A 306 20.24 18.69 -11.76
C LYS A 306 21.38 18.48 -10.75
N GLY A 307 21.79 17.22 -10.60
CA GLY A 307 22.88 16.83 -9.70
C GLY A 307 23.49 15.49 -10.06
N TRP A 308 24.60 15.14 -9.41
CA TRP A 308 25.31 13.89 -9.60
C TRP A 308 24.65 12.74 -8.84
N GLU A 309 24.27 11.69 -9.55
CA GLU A 309 23.76 10.45 -8.99
C GLU A 309 24.90 9.42 -8.87
N VAL A 310 25.05 8.86 -7.68
CA VAL A 310 25.99 7.75 -7.42
C VAL A 310 25.23 6.43 -7.42
N ARG A 311 25.50 5.56 -8.39
CA ARG A 311 25.01 4.17 -8.46
C ARG A 311 26.16 3.23 -8.71
N VAL A 312 26.39 2.30 -7.79
CA VAL A 312 27.45 1.30 -7.90
C VAL A 312 26.84 -0.09 -7.99
N GLU A 313 27.40 -0.93 -8.85
CA GLU A 313 27.01 -2.34 -8.95
C GLU A 313 27.99 -3.20 -8.17
N MET A 314 27.48 -3.98 -7.20
CA MET A 314 28.26 -4.81 -6.30
C MET A 314 27.58 -6.18 -6.18
N ASN A 315 28.28 -7.27 -6.51
CA ASN A 315 27.75 -8.63 -6.46
C ASN A 315 26.40 -8.81 -7.22
N GLY A 316 26.28 -8.18 -8.39
CA GLY A 316 25.05 -8.20 -9.19
C GLY A 316 23.88 -7.39 -8.60
N LYS A 317 24.08 -6.69 -7.48
CA LYS A 317 23.09 -5.79 -6.88
C LYS A 317 23.50 -4.34 -7.13
N ARG A 318 22.53 -3.51 -7.50
CA ARG A 318 22.73 -2.06 -7.66
C ARG A 318 22.48 -1.37 -6.33
N VAL A 319 23.48 -0.62 -5.87
CA VAL A 319 23.42 0.17 -4.64
C VAL A 319 23.40 1.65 -5.00
N LEU A 320 22.40 2.38 -4.49
CA LEU A 320 22.29 3.83 -4.65
C LEU A 320 23.07 4.53 -3.53
N GLY A 321 24.10 5.29 -3.91
CA GLY A 321 24.89 6.12 -2.99
C GLY A 321 24.27 7.48 -2.68
N GLY A 322 23.29 7.90 -3.48
CA GLY A 322 22.55 9.16 -3.30
C GLY A 322 22.75 10.13 -4.44
N TYR A 323 22.28 11.36 -4.22
CA TYR A 323 22.36 12.48 -5.16
C TYR A 323 23.14 13.64 -4.53
N PHE A 324 23.93 14.33 -5.36
CA PHE A 324 24.79 15.45 -4.98
C PHE A 324 24.46 16.63 -5.88
N ILE A 325 23.71 17.58 -5.35
CA ILE A 325 23.13 18.71 -6.09
C ILE A 325 23.97 19.96 -5.82
N PRO A 326 24.52 20.64 -6.85
CA PRO A 326 25.14 21.96 -6.70
C PRO A 326 24.11 22.97 -6.17
N ARG A 327 24.49 23.90 -5.27
CA ARG A 327 23.55 24.87 -4.69
C ARG A 327 22.88 25.74 -5.75
N ASP A 328 23.61 26.08 -6.79
CA ASP A 328 23.12 26.89 -7.89
C ASP A 328 22.40 26.09 -9.01
N GLY A 329 22.21 24.78 -8.81
CA GLY A 329 21.60 23.89 -9.79
C GLY A 329 22.50 23.56 -10.97
N GLY A 330 23.81 23.74 -10.81
CA GLY A 330 24.82 23.41 -11.80
C GLY A 330 24.97 24.47 -12.88
N LYS A 331 24.91 25.76 -12.53
CA LYS A 331 25.22 26.84 -13.47
C LYS A 331 26.70 27.25 -13.41
N ASN A 332 27.33 27.04 -12.27
CA ASN A 332 28.71 27.35 -11.98
C ASN A 332 29.56 26.07 -12.05
N GLU A 333 30.53 26.07 -12.97
CA GLU A 333 31.46 24.96 -13.19
C GLU A 333 32.28 24.60 -11.93
N ASP A 334 32.64 25.58 -11.11
CA ASP A 334 33.39 25.34 -9.87
C ASP A 334 32.55 24.60 -8.83
N GLU A 335 31.24 24.86 -8.81
CA GLU A 335 30.33 24.20 -7.88
C GLU A 335 29.95 22.81 -8.37
N GLN A 336 29.76 22.65 -9.69
CA GLN A 336 29.61 21.34 -10.31
C GLN A 336 30.84 20.44 -10.07
N SER A 337 32.05 21.00 -10.19
CA SER A 337 33.30 20.27 -9.97
C SER A 337 33.47 19.84 -8.51
N ARG A 338 33.13 20.72 -7.56
CA ARG A 338 33.13 20.37 -6.13
C ARG A 338 32.13 19.27 -5.79
N THR A 339 30.90 19.39 -6.26
CA THR A 339 29.88 18.36 -6.03
C THR A 339 30.18 17.05 -6.75
N LEU A 340 30.85 17.09 -7.90
CA LEU A 340 31.37 15.89 -8.56
C LEU A 340 32.42 15.20 -7.67
N GLN A 341 33.37 15.94 -7.10
CA GLN A 341 34.36 15.38 -6.19
C GLN A 341 33.71 14.71 -4.97
N GLU A 342 32.68 15.32 -4.37
CA GLU A 342 31.92 14.70 -3.27
C GLU A 342 31.24 13.39 -3.71
N ALA A 343 30.64 13.37 -4.90
CA ALA A 343 29.98 12.18 -5.45
C ALA A 343 30.99 11.05 -5.69
N VAL A 344 32.18 11.38 -6.21
CA VAL A 344 33.29 10.42 -6.42
C VAL A 344 33.79 9.87 -5.08
N GLN A 345 34.01 10.72 -4.07
CA GLN A 345 34.42 10.28 -2.74
C GLN A 345 33.38 9.34 -2.10
N CYS A 346 32.08 9.63 -2.25
CA CYS A 346 31.02 8.76 -1.77
C CYS A 346 31.05 7.39 -2.47
N ARG A 347 31.24 7.39 -3.79
CA ARG A 347 31.34 6.18 -4.61
C ARG A 347 32.52 5.30 -4.15
N ASP A 348 33.68 5.90 -3.90
CA ASP A 348 34.87 5.18 -3.46
C ASP A 348 34.70 4.63 -2.04
N HIS A 349 34.09 5.41 -1.14
CA HIS A 349 33.77 4.94 0.21
C HIS A 349 32.78 3.76 0.21
N LEU A 350 31.79 3.78 -0.68
CA LEU A 350 30.86 2.64 -0.84
C LEU A 350 31.59 1.38 -1.32
N LEU A 351 32.49 1.52 -2.30
CA LEU A 351 33.31 0.41 -2.77
C LEU A 351 34.19 -0.14 -1.64
N GLU A 352 34.92 0.71 -0.93
CA GLU A 352 35.81 0.30 0.17
C GLU A 352 35.05 -0.43 1.29
N ARG A 353 33.91 0.11 1.71
CA ARG A 353 33.07 -0.50 2.75
C ARG A 353 32.55 -1.87 2.34
N HIS A 354 32.25 -2.06 1.05
CA HIS A 354 31.79 -3.33 0.53
C HIS A 354 32.92 -4.36 0.42
N HIS A 355 34.10 -3.96 -0.06
CA HIS A 355 35.28 -4.83 -0.06
C HIS A 355 35.65 -5.29 1.36
N SER A 356 35.62 -4.37 2.33
CA SER A 356 35.88 -4.67 3.75
C SER A 356 34.87 -5.67 4.33
N ARG A 357 33.59 -5.59 3.95
CA ARG A 357 32.56 -6.54 4.38
C ARG A 357 32.71 -7.91 3.72
N ALA A 358 33.08 -7.95 2.44
CA ALA A 358 33.33 -9.20 1.74
C ALA A 358 34.51 -9.97 2.36
N GLN A 359 35.62 -9.29 2.67
CA GLN A 359 36.77 -9.89 3.33
C GLN A 359 36.46 -10.42 4.74
N ARG A 360 35.64 -9.71 5.53
CA ARG A 360 35.21 -10.20 6.84
C ARG A 360 34.32 -11.44 6.72
N SER A 361 33.45 -11.48 5.73
CA SER A 361 32.54 -12.61 5.51
C SER A 361 33.29 -13.88 5.07
N SER A 362 34.38 -13.73 4.30
CA SER A 362 35.23 -14.87 3.90
C SER A 362 36.06 -15.44 5.07
N LEU A 363 36.45 -14.61 6.04
CA LEU A 363 37.20 -15.05 7.22
C LEU A 363 36.35 -15.81 8.24
N THR A 364 35.03 -15.59 8.26
CA THR A 364 34.10 -16.28 9.18
C THR A 364 33.52 -17.57 8.61
N ALA A 365 33.73 -17.84 7.32
CA ALA A 365 33.15 -18.99 6.62
C ALA A 365 34.16 -20.14 6.38
N GLY A 366 35.42 -19.96 6.74
CA GLY A 366 36.44 -21.01 6.79
C GLY A 366 36.80 -21.32 8.23
#